data_AF-A0A1C6INB4-F1
#
_entry.id   AF-A0A1C6INB4-F1
#
_cell.length_a   1.000
_cell.length_b   1.000
_cell.length_c   1.000
_cell.angle_alpha   90.00
_cell.angle_beta   90.00
_cell.angle_gamma   90.00
#
_symmetry.space_group_name_H-M   'P 1'
#
loop_
_entity.id
_entity.type
_entity.pdbx_description
1 polymer ?
#
loop_
_entity_poly.entity_id
_entity_poly.type
_entity_poly.pdbx_seq_one_letter_code
_entity_poly.pdbx_strand_id
1 'polypeptide(L)'
;MSLSNEQLLYLSALAYYNVDTVDVSNKNVKNIINGVRKGEKTTCFDGAAGYSDKELGMDKIIAFIENDSELMKLQMVYPSGIDNTTSSVCFVNTETSEVYVVYCDNYIDSPYEYKDENGNINSNSTWISNMKGAVECDTVEQKLAVEFYNNAISAARNVLNNVDGDIDITVCGHSTGGNQAQYVTIAYEKKYWK
;
A
#
# COMPACT_ATOMS: atom_id res chain seq x y z
N MET A 1 -16.92 -9.35 -2.64
CA MET A 1 -17.70 -8.12 -2.35
C MET A 1 -16.63 -7.15 -1.94
N SER A 2 -16.47 -6.08 -2.71
CA SER A 2 -15.31 -5.21 -2.53
C SER A 2 -15.34 -4.58 -1.15
N LEU A 3 -14.16 -4.37 -0.58
CA LEU A 3 -14.04 -3.71 0.73
C LEU A 3 -14.74 -2.36 0.74
N SER A 4 -15.42 -2.07 1.84
CA SER A 4 -15.98 -0.75 2.12
C SER A 4 -14.89 0.30 2.32
N ASN A 5 -15.24 1.59 2.21
CA ASN A 5 -14.30 2.68 2.48
C ASN A 5 -13.68 2.60 3.88
N GLU A 6 -14.45 2.16 4.87
CA GLU A 6 -13.98 1.98 6.25
C GLU A 6 -12.94 0.84 6.34
N GLN A 7 -13.20 -0.28 5.69
CA GLN A 7 -12.25 -1.39 5.59
C GLN A 7 -10.95 -0.99 4.85
N LEU A 8 -11.07 -0.18 3.79
CA LEU A 8 -9.90 0.35 3.07
C LEU A 8 -9.06 1.31 3.95
N LEU A 9 -9.70 2.09 4.83
CA LEU A 9 -8.99 2.93 5.80
C LEU A 9 -8.21 2.08 6.81
N TYR A 10 -8.81 1.01 7.34
CA TYR A 10 -8.12 0.09 8.25
C TYR A 10 -6.97 -0.65 7.57
N LEU A 11 -7.16 -1.09 6.33
CA LEU A 11 -6.11 -1.74 5.55
C LEU A 11 -4.96 -0.79 5.23
N SER A 12 -5.25 0.47 4.91
CA SER A 12 -4.24 1.51 4.72
C SER A 12 -3.45 1.78 6.00
N ALA A 13 -4.11 1.88 7.16
CA ALA A 13 -3.44 2.04 8.45
C ALA A 13 -2.52 0.86 8.79
N LEU A 14 -2.94 -0.37 8.48
CA LEU A 14 -2.10 -1.57 8.66
C LEU A 14 -0.82 -1.50 7.82
N ALA A 15 -0.91 -0.95 6.60
CA ALA A 15 0.23 -0.88 5.68
C ALA A 15 1.36 0.05 6.18
N TYR A 16 1.08 0.98 7.09
CA TYR A 16 2.10 1.84 7.73
C TYR A 16 3.03 1.11 8.72
N TYR A 17 2.76 -0.15 9.07
CA TYR A 17 3.58 -0.94 10.01
C TYR A 17 4.86 -1.55 9.40
N ASN A 18 5.51 -0.86 8.45
CA ASN A 18 6.66 -1.38 7.70
C ASN A 18 6.44 -2.84 7.26
N VAL A 19 5.21 -3.15 6.84
CA VAL A 19 4.78 -4.52 6.53
C VAL A 19 5.42 -5.04 5.23
N ASP A 20 5.95 -4.13 4.43
CA ASP A 20 6.84 -4.35 3.30
C ASP A 20 8.14 -5.07 3.73
N THR A 21 8.63 -4.85 4.95
CA THR A 21 9.84 -5.53 5.47
C THR A 21 9.62 -7.00 5.84
N VAL A 22 8.39 -7.50 5.76
CA VAL A 22 8.05 -8.88 6.13
C VAL A 22 8.45 -9.83 4.96
N ASP A 23 8.80 -11.07 5.23
CA ASP A 23 9.01 -12.12 4.21
C ASP A 23 7.66 -12.68 3.72
N VAL A 24 7.41 -12.70 2.40
CA VAL A 24 6.10 -13.05 1.78
C VAL A 24 5.73 -14.52 1.81
N SER A 25 6.65 -15.39 2.19
CA SER A 25 6.45 -16.84 2.16
C SER A 25 5.31 -17.35 3.05
N ASN A 26 4.69 -16.52 3.92
CA ASN A 26 3.50 -16.90 4.70
C ASN A 26 2.63 -15.71 5.20
N LYS A 27 2.28 -14.74 4.35
CA LYS A 27 1.62 -13.49 4.79
C LYS A 27 0.12 -13.39 4.48
N ASN A 28 -0.71 -13.85 5.40
CA ASN A 28 -2.08 -13.32 5.53
C ASN A 28 -2.11 -12.18 6.56
N VAL A 29 -3.17 -11.36 6.51
CA VAL A 29 -3.37 -10.25 7.46
C VAL A 29 -3.27 -10.71 8.92
N LYS A 30 -3.74 -11.92 9.23
CA LYS A 30 -3.60 -12.53 10.56
C LYS A 30 -2.14 -12.61 11.05
N ASN A 31 -1.22 -13.05 10.21
CA ASN A 31 0.19 -13.17 10.57
C ASN A 31 0.85 -11.80 10.72
N ILE A 32 0.45 -10.82 9.90
CA ILE A 32 0.92 -9.43 10.01
C ILE A 32 0.53 -8.85 11.36
N ILE A 33 -0.74 -8.98 11.75
CA ILE A 33 -1.26 -8.51 13.04
C ILE A 33 -0.52 -9.16 14.22
N ASN A 34 -0.26 -10.46 14.16
CA ASN A 34 0.49 -11.15 15.19
C ASN A 34 1.91 -10.58 15.36
N GLY A 35 2.58 -10.24 14.26
CA GLY A 35 3.90 -9.59 14.29
C GLY A 35 3.84 -8.20 14.92
N VAL A 36 2.84 -7.40 14.56
CA VAL A 36 2.61 -6.07 15.14
C VAL A 36 2.43 -6.16 16.65
N ARG A 37 1.58 -7.08 17.14
CA ARG A 37 1.32 -7.27 18.57
C ARG A 37 2.55 -7.67 19.38
N LYS A 38 3.47 -8.41 18.78
CA LYS A 38 4.71 -8.81 19.43
C LYS A 38 5.78 -7.71 19.44
N GLY A 39 5.49 -6.55 18.85
CA GLY A 39 6.47 -5.49 18.65
C GLY A 39 7.55 -5.84 17.63
N GLU A 40 7.33 -6.89 16.81
CA GLU A 40 8.26 -7.31 15.74
C GLU A 40 8.13 -6.44 14.49
N LYS A 41 7.22 -5.46 14.51
CA LYS A 41 6.93 -4.52 13.42
C LYS A 41 6.94 -3.11 13.97
N THR A 42 7.67 -2.23 13.30
CA THR A 42 7.72 -0.80 13.59
C THR A 42 6.85 -0.06 12.58
N THR A 43 6.32 1.08 12.97
CA THR A 43 5.62 1.97 12.05
C THR A 43 6.65 2.86 11.33
N CYS A 44 6.47 3.14 10.03
CA CYS A 44 7.24 4.21 9.36
C CYS A 44 6.85 5.59 9.89
N PHE A 45 5.69 5.69 10.57
CA PHE A 45 5.19 6.90 11.17
C PHE A 45 5.47 6.90 12.68
N ASP A 46 6.50 7.61 13.13
CA ASP A 46 6.76 7.91 14.56
C ASP A 46 6.00 9.18 15.02
N GLY A 47 5.04 9.64 14.21
CA GLY A 47 4.33 10.89 14.40
C GLY A 47 3.25 10.79 15.47
N ALA A 48 3.38 11.63 16.49
CA ALA A 48 2.50 11.80 17.64
C ALA A 48 1.01 12.19 17.36
N ALA A 49 0.53 12.08 16.12
CA ALA A 49 -0.81 12.48 15.70
C ALA A 49 -1.69 11.25 15.39
N GLY A 50 -2.31 10.68 16.43
CA GLY A 50 -3.45 9.74 16.30
C GLY A 50 -3.20 8.32 16.80
N TYR A 51 -1.98 7.80 16.73
CA TYR A 51 -1.69 6.41 17.11
C TYR A 51 -1.43 6.18 18.61
N SER A 52 -1.15 7.25 19.36
CA SER A 52 -0.97 7.23 20.82
C SER A 52 -2.26 7.53 21.61
N ASP A 53 -3.38 7.77 20.92
CA ASP A 53 -4.67 8.01 21.55
C ASP A 53 -5.20 6.72 22.18
N LYS A 54 -5.50 6.73 23.48
CA LYS A 54 -6.03 5.55 24.19
C LYS A 54 -7.46 5.19 23.73
N GLU A 55 -8.17 6.10 23.06
CA GLU A 55 -9.54 5.91 22.59
C GLU A 55 -9.66 5.60 21.10
N LEU A 56 -8.65 5.85 20.26
CA LEU A 56 -8.66 5.52 18.81
C LEU A 56 -7.33 4.95 18.32
N GLY A 57 -6.46 4.54 19.25
CA GLY A 57 -5.13 4.05 18.97
C GLY A 57 -5.12 2.76 18.17
N MET A 58 -3.92 2.40 17.75
CA MET A 58 -3.69 1.32 16.81
C MET A 58 -4.20 -0.05 17.28
N ASP A 59 -4.25 -0.28 18.60
CA ASP A 59 -4.87 -1.47 19.18
C ASP A 59 -6.34 -1.63 18.78
N LYS A 60 -7.09 -0.53 18.63
CA LYS A 60 -8.48 -0.56 18.16
C LYS A 60 -8.56 -0.84 16.67
N ILE A 61 -7.69 -0.24 15.85
CA ILE A 61 -7.61 -0.53 14.41
C ILE A 61 -7.31 -2.02 14.20
N ILE A 62 -6.31 -2.55 14.91
CA ILE A 62 -5.98 -3.98 14.90
C ILE A 62 -7.20 -4.81 15.32
N ALA A 63 -7.88 -4.43 16.41
CA ALA A 63 -9.07 -5.14 16.86
C ALA A 63 -10.23 -5.09 15.84
N PHE A 64 -10.42 -3.98 15.11
CA PHE A 64 -11.40 -3.91 14.04
C PHE A 64 -11.04 -4.85 12.90
N ILE A 65 -9.77 -4.87 12.47
CA ILE A 65 -9.31 -5.77 11.42
C ILE A 65 -9.48 -7.23 11.84
N GLU A 66 -9.12 -7.60 13.08
CA GLU A 66 -9.25 -8.97 13.57
C GLU A 66 -10.70 -9.48 13.62
N ASN A 67 -11.65 -8.57 13.86
CA ASN A 67 -13.07 -8.90 13.92
C ASN A 67 -13.74 -8.84 12.54
N ASP A 68 -13.04 -8.40 11.50
CA ASP A 68 -13.54 -8.32 10.14
C ASP A 68 -13.10 -9.55 9.33
N SER A 69 -14.06 -10.42 9.02
CA SER A 69 -13.77 -11.68 8.33
C SER A 69 -13.25 -11.48 6.90
N GLU A 70 -13.59 -10.37 6.23
CA GLU A 70 -13.15 -10.11 4.86
C GLU A 70 -11.71 -9.61 4.85
N LEU A 71 -11.34 -8.70 5.77
CA LEU A 71 -9.96 -8.26 5.93
C LEU A 71 -9.03 -9.41 6.34
N MET A 72 -9.51 -10.31 7.21
CA MET A 72 -8.71 -11.43 7.70
C MET A 72 -8.41 -12.52 6.66
N LYS A 73 -9.14 -12.54 5.53
CA LYS A 73 -8.87 -13.42 4.39
C LYS A 73 -7.77 -12.91 3.47
N LEU A 74 -7.41 -11.63 3.57
CA LEU A 74 -6.46 -11.03 2.66
C LEU A 74 -5.06 -11.61 2.82
N GLN A 75 -4.43 -11.88 1.67
CA GLN A 75 -3.05 -12.31 1.55
C GLN A 75 -2.22 -11.18 0.96
N MET A 76 -1.13 -10.81 1.61
CA MET A 76 -0.15 -9.90 1.02
C MET A 76 0.69 -10.64 -0.01
N VAL A 77 0.78 -10.10 -1.22
CA VAL A 77 1.48 -10.74 -2.36
C VAL A 77 2.66 -9.92 -2.90
N TYR A 78 2.72 -8.62 -2.56
CA TYR A 78 3.80 -7.74 -2.99
C TYR A 78 4.00 -6.61 -1.97
N PRO A 79 5.22 -6.11 -1.76
CA PRO A 79 6.50 -6.60 -2.30
C PRO A 79 6.89 -7.98 -1.73
N SER A 80 7.68 -8.75 -2.47
CA SER A 80 8.19 -10.06 -2.04
C SER A 80 9.39 -10.01 -1.07
N GLY A 81 9.78 -8.81 -0.67
CA GLY A 81 10.87 -8.49 0.25
C GLY A 81 10.79 -7.01 0.60
N ILE A 82 11.86 -6.46 1.20
CA ILE A 82 11.91 -5.04 1.58
C ILE A 82 11.68 -4.17 0.33
N ASP A 83 10.58 -3.39 0.33
CA ASP A 83 10.39 -2.34 -0.64
C ASP A 83 11.07 -1.07 -0.14
N ASN A 84 12.16 -0.70 -0.78
CA ASN A 84 12.90 0.49 -0.44
C ASN A 84 12.43 1.75 -1.20
N THR A 85 11.31 1.67 -1.93
CA THR A 85 10.86 2.73 -2.84
C THR A 85 9.59 3.44 -2.35
N THR A 86 8.55 2.69 -1.97
CA THR A 86 7.22 3.27 -1.70
C THR A 86 6.60 2.84 -0.37
N SER A 87 7.21 1.89 0.34
CA SER A 87 6.64 1.25 1.55
C SER A 87 5.21 0.74 1.36
N SER A 88 4.81 0.52 0.10
CA SER A 88 3.46 0.21 -0.31
C SER A 88 3.29 -1.30 -0.41
N VAL A 89 2.04 -1.77 -0.42
CA VAL A 89 1.74 -3.22 -0.42
C VAL A 89 0.60 -3.57 -1.36
N CYS A 90 0.57 -4.83 -1.77
CA CYS A 90 -0.54 -5.42 -2.52
C CYS A 90 -1.11 -6.59 -1.74
N PHE A 91 -2.43 -6.57 -1.55
CA PHE A 91 -3.20 -7.67 -1.01
C PHE A 91 -4.08 -8.29 -2.08
N VAL A 92 -4.41 -9.56 -1.91
CA VAL A 92 -5.42 -10.27 -2.70
C VAL A 92 -6.38 -10.99 -1.78
N ASN A 93 -7.63 -11.12 -2.21
CA ASN A 93 -8.54 -12.12 -1.70
C ASN A 93 -8.58 -13.29 -2.70
N THR A 94 -8.01 -14.44 -2.34
CA THR A 94 -7.94 -15.61 -3.23
C THR A 94 -9.29 -16.30 -3.45
N GLU A 95 -10.28 -16.03 -2.60
CA GLU A 95 -11.65 -16.56 -2.75
C GLU A 95 -12.46 -15.76 -3.79
N THR A 96 -12.22 -14.45 -3.87
CA THR A 96 -12.99 -13.53 -4.74
C THR A 96 -12.21 -13.00 -5.93
N SER A 97 -10.89 -13.22 -5.99
CA SER A 97 -9.98 -12.65 -6.99
C SER A 97 -9.90 -11.11 -6.97
N GLU A 98 -10.30 -10.48 -5.87
CA GLU A 98 -10.16 -9.02 -5.67
C GLU A 98 -8.72 -8.67 -5.29
N VAL A 99 -8.21 -7.58 -5.85
CA VAL A 99 -6.84 -7.09 -5.67
C VAL A 99 -6.87 -5.69 -5.06
N TYR A 100 -6.06 -5.47 -4.02
CA TYR A 100 -5.99 -4.22 -3.28
C TYR A 100 -4.55 -3.70 -3.28
N VAL A 101 -4.28 -2.64 -4.06
CA VAL A 101 -2.99 -1.97 -4.08
C VAL A 101 -3.04 -0.77 -3.13
N VAL A 102 -2.28 -0.84 -2.05
CA VAL A 102 -2.32 0.11 -0.93
C VAL A 102 -1.03 0.91 -0.93
N TYR A 103 -1.12 2.19 -1.26
CA TYR A 103 -0.01 3.12 -1.23
C TYR A 103 0.20 3.72 0.15
N CYS A 104 1.43 3.63 0.64
CA CYS A 104 1.88 4.24 1.88
C CYS A 104 2.71 5.49 1.60
N ASP A 105 2.57 6.48 2.48
CA ASP A 105 3.44 7.65 2.47
C ASP A 105 4.81 7.31 3.07
N ASN A 106 5.91 7.79 2.47
CA ASN A 106 7.25 7.68 3.03
C ASN A 106 7.54 8.90 3.91
N TYR A 107 6.85 9.00 5.05
CA TYR A 107 7.07 10.06 6.03
C TYR A 107 8.15 9.63 7.03
N ILE A 108 9.40 9.64 6.61
CA ILE A 108 10.47 9.93 7.58
C ILE A 108 10.31 11.44 7.88
N ASP A 109 10.55 11.89 9.11
CA ASP A 109 10.40 13.28 9.60
C ASP A 109 11.43 14.26 8.97
N SER A 110 11.61 14.15 7.67
CA SER A 110 12.64 14.69 6.78
C SER A 110 12.00 14.81 5.39
N PRO A 111 12.45 15.68 4.47
CA PRO A 111 11.85 15.76 3.13
C PRO A 111 11.73 14.38 2.47
N TYR A 112 10.61 14.13 1.77
CA TYR A 112 10.29 12.84 1.15
C TYR A 112 11.51 12.27 0.42
N GLU A 113 11.99 11.14 0.91
CA GLU A 113 13.14 10.45 0.36
C GLU A 113 12.66 9.35 -0.59
N TYR A 114 13.21 9.32 -1.81
CA TYR A 114 13.02 8.20 -2.73
C TYR A 114 14.37 7.64 -3.14
N LYS A 115 14.42 6.33 -3.41
CA LYS A 115 15.60 5.72 -4.04
C LYS A 115 15.45 5.74 -5.55
N ASP A 116 16.48 6.21 -6.26
CA ASP A 116 16.51 6.16 -7.72
C ASP A 116 16.80 4.74 -8.25
N GLU A 117 16.83 4.60 -9.58
CA GLU A 117 17.14 3.34 -10.29
C GLU A 117 18.51 2.73 -9.92
N ASN A 118 19.40 3.50 -9.31
CA ASN A 118 20.73 3.09 -8.87
C ASN A 118 20.80 2.84 -7.36
N GLY A 119 19.67 2.96 -6.64
CA GLY A 119 19.56 2.77 -5.21
C GLY A 119 20.01 3.96 -4.36
N ASN A 120 20.27 5.13 -4.97
CA ASN A 120 20.67 6.33 -4.22
C ASN A 120 19.45 6.99 -3.58
N ILE A 121 19.56 7.34 -2.30
CA ILE A 121 18.53 8.09 -1.58
C ILE A 121 18.58 9.56 -2.01
N ASN A 122 17.46 10.06 -2.52
CA ASN A 122 17.26 11.44 -2.94
C ASN A 122 16.24 12.12 -2.03
N SER A 123 16.67 13.15 -1.30
CA SER A 123 15.82 13.91 -0.36
C SER A 123 15.21 15.17 -0.98
N ASN A 124 15.50 15.47 -2.25
CA ASN A 124 14.88 16.58 -2.99
C ASN A 124 13.72 16.04 -3.81
N SER A 125 12.62 15.71 -3.15
CA SER A 125 11.40 15.29 -3.84
C SER A 125 10.99 16.33 -4.88
N THR A 126 10.84 15.88 -6.12
CA THR A 126 10.24 16.63 -7.22
C THR A 126 8.75 16.32 -7.35
N TRP A 127 8.18 15.57 -6.39
CA TRP A 127 6.77 15.21 -6.38
C TRP A 127 5.90 16.46 -6.46
N ILE A 128 5.09 16.52 -7.51
CA ILE A 128 4.11 17.59 -7.68
C ILE A 128 2.83 17.13 -6.99
N SER A 129 2.59 17.67 -5.79
CA SER A 129 1.36 17.37 -5.02
C SER A 129 0.13 17.81 -5.81
N ASN A 130 -0.82 16.89 -5.99
CA ASN A 130 -2.04 17.10 -6.76
C ASN A 130 -3.12 17.90 -6.01
N MET A 131 -2.71 18.80 -5.11
CA MET A 131 -3.60 19.60 -4.25
C MET A 131 -4.58 20.50 -5.04
N LYS A 132 -4.40 20.64 -6.36
CA LYS A 132 -5.28 21.40 -7.28
C LYS A 132 -5.90 20.59 -8.42
N GLY A 133 -5.84 19.26 -8.35
CA GLY A 133 -6.29 18.36 -9.41
C GLY A 133 -5.16 17.45 -9.88
N ALA A 134 -5.52 16.30 -10.42
CA ALA A 134 -4.57 15.32 -10.93
C ALA A 134 -3.77 15.89 -12.09
N VAL A 135 -2.50 16.22 -11.85
CA VAL A 135 -1.57 16.55 -12.92
C VAL A 135 -0.73 15.31 -13.17
N GLU A 136 -0.79 14.82 -14.41
CA GLU A 136 0.19 13.85 -14.87
C GLU A 136 1.52 14.58 -15.01
N CYS A 137 2.43 14.32 -14.07
CA CYS A 137 3.80 14.76 -14.16
C CYS A 137 4.64 13.49 -14.22
N ASP A 138 5.44 13.33 -15.27
CA ASP A 138 6.30 12.15 -15.46
C ASP A 138 7.56 12.23 -14.59
N THR A 139 7.41 12.63 -13.32
CA THR A 139 8.52 12.67 -12.38
C THR A 139 9.01 11.26 -12.08
N VAL A 140 10.21 11.15 -11.52
CA VAL A 140 10.81 9.85 -11.17
C VAL A 140 9.92 9.12 -10.18
N GLU A 141 9.42 9.81 -9.15
CA GLU A 141 8.56 9.26 -8.12
C GLU A 141 7.22 8.75 -8.66
N GLN A 142 6.62 9.49 -9.60
CA GLN A 142 5.37 9.10 -10.26
C GLN A 142 5.57 7.86 -11.16
N LYS A 143 6.71 7.75 -11.86
CA LYS A 143 7.07 6.55 -12.62
C LYS A 143 7.30 5.35 -11.72
N LEU A 144 7.97 5.53 -10.58
CA LEU A 144 8.15 4.48 -9.58
C LEU A 144 6.82 3.97 -9.00
N ALA A 145 5.85 4.86 -8.76
CA ALA A 145 4.51 4.45 -8.35
C ALA A 145 3.83 3.58 -9.43
N VAL A 146 3.93 3.94 -10.71
CA VAL A 146 3.39 3.12 -11.81
C VAL A 146 4.11 1.78 -11.93
N GLU A 147 5.43 1.76 -11.75
CA GLU A 147 6.21 0.52 -11.74
C GLU A 147 5.79 -0.40 -10.60
N PHE A 148 5.66 0.14 -9.38
CA PHE A 148 5.14 -0.58 -8.22
C PHE A 148 3.77 -1.19 -8.53
N TYR A 149 2.84 -0.40 -9.07
CA TYR A 149 1.52 -0.89 -9.47
C TYR A 149 1.62 -2.07 -10.43
N ASN A 150 2.38 -1.96 -11.51
CA ASN A 150 2.49 -3.02 -12.52
C ASN A 150 3.08 -4.32 -11.92
N ASN A 151 4.08 -4.18 -11.05
CA ASN A 151 4.70 -5.32 -10.37
C ASN A 151 3.73 -5.97 -9.36
N ALA A 152 2.98 -5.16 -8.61
CA ALA A 152 1.94 -5.60 -7.70
C ALA A 152 0.83 -6.39 -8.43
N ILE A 153 0.33 -5.87 -9.55
CA ILE A 153 -0.67 -6.56 -10.37
C ILE A 153 -0.12 -7.86 -10.95
N SER A 154 1.14 -7.86 -11.42
CA SER A 154 1.78 -9.08 -11.93
C SER A 154 1.89 -10.16 -10.85
N ALA A 155 2.25 -9.77 -9.62
CA ALA A 155 2.30 -10.68 -8.48
C ALA A 155 0.91 -11.21 -8.09
N ALA A 156 -0.10 -10.32 -8.05
CA ALA A 156 -1.49 -10.70 -7.77
C ALA A 156 -2.03 -11.70 -8.80
N ARG A 157 -1.83 -11.44 -10.10
CA ARG A 157 -2.24 -12.34 -11.18
C ARG A 157 -1.60 -13.71 -11.08
N ASN A 158 -0.32 -13.77 -10.69
CA ASN A 158 0.38 -15.04 -10.47
C ASN A 158 -0.26 -15.84 -9.32
N VAL A 159 -0.49 -15.21 -8.16
CA VAL A 159 -1.12 -15.87 -7.00
C VAL A 159 -2.55 -16.31 -7.30
N LEU A 160 -3.30 -15.52 -8.07
CA LEU A 160 -4.68 -15.82 -8.46
C LEU A 160 -4.77 -16.80 -9.65
N ASN A 161 -3.65 -17.23 -10.25
CA ASN A 161 -3.61 -17.99 -11.50
C ASN A 161 -4.48 -17.36 -12.61
N ASN A 162 -4.50 -16.02 -12.69
CA ASN A 162 -5.36 -15.25 -13.57
C ASN A 162 -4.54 -14.28 -14.45
N VAL A 163 -3.79 -14.84 -15.40
CA VAL A 163 -2.83 -14.07 -16.21
C VAL A 163 -3.54 -13.03 -17.11
N ASP A 164 -4.65 -13.41 -17.74
CA ASP A 164 -5.31 -12.58 -18.76
C ASP A 164 -6.81 -12.32 -18.49
N GLY A 165 -7.36 -12.83 -17.39
CA GLY A 165 -8.77 -12.59 -17.06
C GLY A 165 -8.98 -11.27 -16.33
N ASP A 166 -10.25 -10.92 -16.20
CA ASP A 166 -10.69 -9.75 -15.44
C ASP A 166 -10.34 -9.93 -13.97
N ILE A 167 -9.84 -8.86 -13.35
CA ILE A 167 -9.58 -8.77 -11.92
C ILE A 167 -10.12 -7.44 -11.43
N ASP A 168 -10.82 -7.46 -10.31
CA ASP A 168 -11.32 -6.26 -9.66
C ASP A 168 -10.19 -5.65 -8.84
N ILE A 169 -9.64 -4.54 -9.34
CA ILE A 169 -8.52 -3.84 -8.70
C ILE A 169 -9.04 -2.61 -7.99
N THR A 170 -8.80 -2.55 -6.68
CA THR A 170 -8.95 -1.34 -5.87
C THR A 170 -7.58 -0.76 -5.57
N VAL A 171 -7.40 0.53 -5.85
CA VAL A 171 -6.19 1.28 -5.47
C VAL A 171 -6.56 2.29 -4.40
N CYS A 172 -5.87 2.28 -3.27
CA CYS A 172 -6.12 3.21 -2.17
C CYS A 172 -4.81 3.68 -1.52
N GLY A 173 -4.93 4.73 -0.71
CA GLY A 173 -3.82 5.28 0.07
C GLY A 173 -4.26 6.52 0.83
N HIS A 174 -3.52 6.86 1.88
CA HIS A 174 -3.75 8.05 2.70
C HIS A 174 -2.62 9.07 2.50
N SER A 175 -2.88 10.36 2.70
CA SER A 175 -1.89 11.44 2.52
C SER A 175 -1.25 11.40 1.12
N THR A 176 0.08 11.38 1.00
CA THR A 176 0.80 11.23 -0.28
C THR A 176 0.46 9.91 -0.97
N GLY A 177 0.19 8.84 -0.20
CA GLY A 177 -0.31 7.57 -0.74
C GLY A 177 -1.63 7.73 -1.49
N GLY A 178 -2.49 8.65 -1.06
CA GLY A 178 -3.72 9.00 -1.78
C GLY A 178 -3.44 9.67 -3.13
N ASN A 179 -2.41 10.53 -3.19
CA ASN A 179 -1.96 11.13 -4.45
C ASN A 179 -1.38 10.08 -5.41
N GLN A 180 -0.60 9.13 -4.89
CA GLN A 180 -0.08 8.00 -5.68
C GLN A 180 -1.23 7.14 -6.23
N ALA A 181 -2.19 6.77 -5.37
CA ALA A 181 -3.36 6.00 -5.78
C ALA A 181 -4.17 6.71 -6.89
N GLN A 182 -4.39 8.01 -6.75
CA GLN A 182 -5.06 8.81 -7.78
C GLN A 182 -4.25 8.84 -9.09
N TYR A 183 -2.94 9.07 -9.00
CA TYR A 183 -2.07 9.17 -10.17
C TYR A 183 -2.04 7.87 -10.98
N VAL A 184 -1.78 6.72 -10.32
CA VAL A 184 -1.68 5.44 -11.04
C VAL A 184 -3.00 5.03 -11.67
N THR A 185 -4.13 5.38 -11.04
CA THR A 185 -5.46 5.13 -11.61
C THR A 185 -5.63 5.88 -12.93
N ILE A 186 -5.25 7.16 -12.99
CA ILE A 186 -5.35 7.97 -14.21
C ILE A 186 -4.35 7.53 -15.29
N ALA A 187 -3.10 7.25 -14.89
CA ALA A 187 -2.07 6.79 -15.80
C ALA A 187 -2.42 5.43 -16.44
N TYR A 188 -3.05 4.54 -15.65
CA TYR A 188 -3.55 3.26 -16.13
C TYR A 188 -4.64 3.44 -17.21
N GLU A 189 -5.68 4.26 -16.95
CA GLU A 189 -6.75 4.50 -17.91
C GLU A 189 -6.23 4.97 -19.28
N LYS A 190 -5.25 5.88 -19.30
CA LYS A 190 -4.67 6.40 -20.55
C LYS A 190 -3.88 5.37 -21.36
N LYS A 191 -3.35 4.32 -20.73
CA LYS A 191 -2.58 3.27 -21.41
C LYS A 191 -3.48 2.28 -22.14
N TYR A 192 -4.68 2.01 -21.62
CA TYR A 192 -5.56 0.94 -22.10
C TYR A 192 -6.80 1.42 -22.88
N TRP A 193 -7.13 2.73 -22.86
CA TRP A 193 -8.23 3.31 -23.64
C TRP A 193 -7.79 4.23 -24.80
N LYS A 194 -6.78 3.81 -25.58
CA LYS A 194 -6.45 4.47 -26.87
C LYS A 194 -7.16 3.83 -28.05
#